data_AF-A0A9X7XQ02-F1
#
_entry.id   AF-A0A9X7XQ02-F1
#
_cell.length_a   1.000
_cell.length_b   1.000
_cell.length_c   1.000
_cell.angle_alpha   90.00
_cell.angle_beta   90.00
_cell.angle_gamma   90.00
#
_symmetry.space_group_name_H-M   'P 1'
#
loop_
_entity.id
_entity.type
_entity.pdbx_description
1 polymer ?
#
loop_
_entity_poly.entity_id
_entity_poly.type
_entity_poly.pdbx_seq_one_letter_code
_entity_poly.pdbx_strand_id
1 'polypeptide(L)'
;MMLDVKTYGARGDGVSDDTQALSAALAAAVQQQLPLYLPPGTYVIEPTKLAVTLGKGKSLVMQGAGPFSVLKRKANSTAADWRWLFSITSAGGDADSFVVSNLKIDSNARENPVPQDPYAYEHSADFYIRGDGPGSYLNYVLLQNIWCTDGVADHFYFAGEANCYVRSVSISDFYSDSRTRTRSDITVTGGLERLNAANVLCDRFEVELNEAYDGSRPMLVNLSNVHCRQQLDLEGHTSAPIVVQASQLVSMASFSLSCLTGTISASTFYTAADQKNRVNFMRNMTFAHCKWVLHTTAQGAARTVGSGLSVDYDNVGLVFDGCSFEAADTAAVIDGYALSVDPWDVPSERVITVRNCSFDTRLRQNLFLNRCGHVYLENNRYSGSNHVISLYGSGSYPLFLTVDGGDFSQVSGKMFYHKTADKITLSMKNVPVPISLTSGYSSDNSSYLPSVAMNERIVYASTPPSSSVKYGGIKGDTLRLITPVNGQPCEWIATTTNKTACTWLATKTAKS
;
A
#
# COMPACT_ATOMS: atom_id res chain seq x y z
N MET A 1 -16.05 39.57 9.80
CA MET A 1 -17.53 39.51 9.75
C MET A 1 -17.90 38.16 9.16
N MET A 2 -18.90 37.47 9.71
CA MET A 2 -19.39 36.17 9.23
C MET A 2 -20.91 36.21 9.14
N LEU A 3 -21.49 35.40 8.25
CA LEU A 3 -22.93 35.19 8.17
C LEU A 3 -23.30 34.04 9.09
N ASP A 4 -24.18 34.27 10.07
CA ASP A 4 -24.70 33.18 10.90
C ASP A 4 -25.92 32.54 10.22
N VAL A 5 -25.88 31.22 10.01
CA VAL A 5 -26.97 30.46 9.38
C VAL A 5 -28.33 30.64 10.08
N LYS A 6 -28.34 30.92 11.39
CA LYS A 6 -29.56 31.16 12.16
C LYS A 6 -30.29 32.43 11.70
N THR A 7 -29.57 33.42 11.14
CA THR A 7 -30.20 34.64 10.60
C THR A 7 -31.01 34.37 9.33
N TYR A 8 -30.78 33.22 8.69
CA TYR A 8 -31.53 32.72 7.53
C TYR A 8 -32.64 31.74 7.92
N GLY A 9 -32.90 31.56 9.23
CA GLY A 9 -34.01 30.76 9.74
C GLY A 9 -33.69 29.30 10.09
N ALA A 10 -32.41 28.89 10.02
CA ALA A 10 -32.03 27.54 10.43
C ALA A 10 -32.25 27.37 11.94
N ARG A 11 -32.83 26.25 12.36
CA ARG A 11 -33.14 25.94 13.76
C ARG A 11 -32.06 25.10 14.41
N GLY A 12 -31.42 24.19 13.70
CA GLY A 12 -30.34 23.33 14.21
C GLY A 12 -30.74 22.54 15.46
N ASP A 13 -32.00 22.13 15.54
CA ASP A 13 -32.62 21.44 16.68
C ASP A 13 -32.62 19.91 16.54
N GLY A 14 -32.07 19.38 15.45
CA GLY A 14 -32.00 17.95 15.14
C GLY A 14 -33.30 17.35 14.60
N VAL A 15 -34.35 18.14 14.39
CA VAL A 15 -35.67 17.68 13.95
C VAL A 15 -36.16 18.47 12.74
N SER A 16 -36.08 19.79 12.82
CA SER A 16 -36.53 20.69 11.77
C SER A 16 -35.65 20.57 10.52
N ASP A 17 -36.30 20.57 9.36
CA ASP A 17 -35.61 20.58 8.06
C ASP A 17 -35.00 21.96 7.81
N ASP A 18 -33.68 22.05 7.88
CA ASP A 18 -32.90 23.30 7.78
C ASP A 18 -32.43 23.59 6.34
N THR A 19 -32.84 22.76 5.38
CA THR A 19 -32.34 22.79 3.99
C THR A 19 -32.55 24.16 3.34
N GLN A 20 -33.74 24.75 3.46
CA GLN A 20 -34.02 26.05 2.82
C GLN A 20 -33.21 27.19 3.43
N ALA A 21 -33.05 27.20 4.76
CA ALA A 21 -32.26 28.21 5.46
C ALA A 21 -30.78 28.11 5.10
N LEU A 22 -30.23 26.88 5.04
CA LEU A 22 -28.87 26.62 4.57
C LEU A 22 -28.67 27.07 3.12
N SER A 23 -29.61 26.74 2.22
CA SER A 23 -29.56 27.17 0.82
C SER A 23 -29.47 28.69 0.69
N ALA A 24 -30.30 29.44 1.44
CA ALA A 24 -30.28 30.89 1.45
C ALA A 24 -28.98 31.47 2.02
N ALA A 25 -28.47 30.89 3.11
CA ALA A 25 -27.23 31.32 3.75
C ALA A 25 -26.00 31.07 2.86
N LEU A 26 -25.93 29.92 2.17
CA LEU A 26 -24.87 29.58 1.22
C LEU A 26 -24.86 30.55 0.03
N ALA A 27 -26.03 30.83 -0.55
CA ALA A 27 -26.15 31.79 -1.65
C ALA A 27 -25.65 33.18 -1.23
N ALA A 28 -26.03 33.64 -0.03
CA ALA A 28 -25.56 34.91 0.51
C ALA A 28 -24.05 34.92 0.78
N ALA A 29 -23.49 33.83 1.33
CA ALA A 29 -22.05 33.70 1.58
C ALA A 29 -21.24 33.81 0.28
N VAL A 30 -21.66 33.12 -0.78
CA VAL A 30 -21.01 33.20 -2.10
C VAL A 30 -21.19 34.58 -2.72
N GLN A 31 -22.38 35.18 -2.65
CA GLN A 31 -22.63 36.50 -3.23
C GLN A 31 -21.78 37.58 -2.55
N GLN A 32 -21.78 37.59 -1.22
CA GLN A 32 -21.12 38.60 -0.39
C GLN A 32 -19.64 38.31 -0.13
N GLN A 33 -19.16 37.10 -0.46
CA GLN A 33 -17.80 36.63 -0.18
C GLN A 33 -17.45 36.74 1.32
N LEU A 34 -18.40 36.32 2.17
CA LEU A 34 -18.25 36.25 3.62
C LEU A 34 -18.34 34.80 4.09
N PRO A 35 -17.58 34.38 5.11
CA PRO A 35 -17.71 33.04 5.68
C PRO A 35 -19.10 32.79 6.27
N LEU A 36 -19.63 31.58 6.07
CA LEU A 36 -20.84 31.07 6.70
C LEU A 36 -20.48 30.36 8.01
N TYR A 37 -20.99 30.90 9.12
CA TYR A 37 -20.88 30.31 10.44
C TYR A 37 -22.08 29.42 10.76
N LEU A 38 -21.80 28.22 11.27
CA LEU A 38 -22.78 27.28 11.80
C LEU A 38 -22.55 27.15 13.32
N PRO A 39 -23.31 27.86 14.16
CA PRO A 39 -23.21 27.69 15.61
C PRO A 39 -23.54 26.25 16.04
N PRO A 40 -23.27 25.87 17.30
CA PRO A 40 -23.65 24.56 17.83
C PRO A 40 -25.14 24.26 17.57
N GLY A 41 -25.40 23.05 17.09
CA GLY A 41 -26.72 22.59 16.68
C GLY A 41 -26.65 21.42 15.70
N THR A 42 -27.75 20.70 15.54
CA THR A 42 -27.89 19.64 14.53
C THR A 42 -28.84 20.08 13.44
N TYR A 43 -28.30 20.28 12.25
CA TYR A 43 -29.00 20.82 11.09
C TYR A 43 -29.40 19.69 10.16
N VAL A 44 -30.71 19.37 10.11
CA VAL A 44 -31.22 18.28 9.29
C VAL A 44 -31.36 18.74 7.85
N ILE A 45 -30.80 17.97 6.91
CA ILE A 45 -30.72 18.31 5.50
C ILE A 45 -31.39 17.22 4.66
N GLU A 46 -32.30 17.64 3.79
CA GLU A 46 -32.82 16.84 2.69
C GLU A 46 -31.77 16.79 1.55
N PRO A 47 -31.29 15.60 1.16
CA PRO A 47 -30.33 15.45 0.07
C PRO A 47 -30.80 16.07 -1.25
N THR A 48 -29.86 16.38 -2.14
CA THR A 48 -30.04 16.89 -3.52
C THR A 48 -30.57 18.32 -3.64
N LYS A 49 -30.64 19.07 -2.53
CA LYS A 49 -31.21 20.43 -2.50
C LYS A 49 -30.18 21.55 -2.32
N LEU A 50 -28.98 21.28 -1.82
CA LEU A 50 -27.92 22.28 -1.61
C LEU A 50 -26.86 22.22 -2.72
N ALA A 51 -27.23 22.64 -3.94
CA ALA A 51 -26.27 22.85 -5.03
C ALA A 51 -25.68 24.26 -4.94
N VAL A 52 -24.36 24.37 -4.90
CA VAL A 52 -23.63 25.64 -4.87
C VAL A 52 -22.69 25.72 -6.05
N THR A 53 -22.84 26.80 -6.82
CA THR A 53 -21.99 27.12 -7.96
C THR A 53 -21.08 28.29 -7.63
N LEU A 54 -19.76 28.08 -7.72
CA LEU A 54 -18.75 29.11 -7.49
C LEU A 54 -18.30 29.72 -8.82
N GLY A 55 -18.63 31.00 -9.01
CA GLY A 55 -18.18 31.77 -10.17
C GLY A 55 -16.67 32.04 -10.18
N LYS A 56 -16.18 32.63 -11.28
CA LYS A 56 -14.80 33.12 -11.37
C LYS A 56 -14.39 33.98 -10.17
N GLY A 57 -13.29 33.63 -9.52
CA GLY A 57 -12.75 34.37 -8.37
C GLY A 57 -13.62 34.31 -7.11
N LYS A 58 -14.56 33.38 -7.04
CA LYS A 58 -15.44 33.20 -5.86
C LYS A 58 -14.93 32.10 -4.96
N SER A 59 -15.12 32.32 -3.66
CA SER A 59 -14.91 31.33 -2.62
C SER A 59 -16.17 31.03 -1.83
N LEU A 60 -16.21 29.86 -1.19
CA LEU A 60 -17.14 29.52 -0.13
C LEU A 60 -16.35 29.04 1.10
N VAL A 61 -16.61 29.62 2.25
CA VAL A 61 -16.04 29.19 3.54
C VAL A 61 -17.18 28.83 4.48
N MET A 62 -17.21 27.58 4.94
CA MET A 62 -18.13 27.06 5.93
C MET A 62 -17.35 26.75 7.21
N GLN A 63 -17.78 27.30 8.34
CA GLN A 63 -17.11 27.13 9.63
C GLN A 63 -18.12 26.82 10.72
N GLY A 64 -17.91 25.71 11.42
CA GLY A 64 -18.68 25.37 12.61
C GLY A 64 -17.98 25.72 13.93
N ALA A 65 -18.49 25.17 15.02
CA ALA A 65 -18.00 25.30 16.39
C ALA A 65 -17.45 23.96 16.94
N GLY A 66 -16.80 23.18 16.06
CA GLY A 66 -16.28 21.85 16.36
C GLY A 66 -17.33 20.75 16.15
N PRO A 67 -17.25 19.62 16.87
CA PRO A 67 -18.14 18.48 16.66
C PRO A 67 -19.59 18.75 17.07
N PHE A 68 -19.88 19.92 17.65
CA PHE A 68 -21.22 20.35 18.06
C PHE A 68 -22.02 21.03 16.95
N SER A 69 -21.38 21.42 15.84
CA SER A 69 -22.06 21.90 14.64
C SER A 69 -22.24 20.72 13.69
N VAL A 70 -23.40 20.07 13.75
CA VAL A 70 -23.67 18.79 13.07
C VAL A 70 -24.51 19.04 11.82
N LEU A 71 -23.98 18.73 10.65
CA LEU A 71 -24.74 18.59 9.42
C LEU A 71 -25.27 17.15 9.36
N LYS A 72 -26.59 16.97 9.40
CA LYS A 72 -27.20 15.64 9.50
C LYS A 72 -28.07 15.35 8.29
N ARG A 73 -27.84 14.21 7.64
CA ARG A 73 -28.75 13.71 6.60
C ARG A 73 -30.10 13.33 7.21
N LYS A 74 -31.19 13.78 6.60
CA LYS A 74 -32.55 13.45 7.00
C LYS A 74 -32.80 11.94 6.96
N ALA A 75 -33.54 11.41 7.93
CA ALA A 75 -33.93 10.00 7.96
C ALA A 75 -34.83 9.65 6.76
N ASN A 76 -34.76 8.41 6.29
CA ASN A 76 -35.55 7.87 5.18
C ASN A 76 -35.50 8.69 3.88
N SER A 77 -34.39 9.41 3.63
CA SER A 77 -34.24 10.34 2.50
C SER A 77 -33.37 9.80 1.35
N THR A 78 -32.61 8.73 1.59
CA THR A 78 -31.72 8.13 0.59
C THR A 78 -32.21 6.77 0.15
N ALA A 79 -32.99 6.73 -0.93
CA ALA A 79 -33.59 5.51 -1.49
C ALA A 79 -33.04 5.12 -2.88
N ALA A 80 -32.10 5.90 -3.41
CA ALA A 80 -31.47 5.68 -4.71
C ALA A 80 -30.09 6.36 -4.73
N ASP A 81 -29.34 6.13 -5.80
CA ASP A 81 -28.06 6.80 -6.03
C ASP A 81 -28.21 8.31 -6.29
N TRP A 82 -27.08 9.01 -6.44
CA TRP A 82 -27.00 10.46 -6.67
C TRP A 82 -27.68 11.27 -5.55
N ARG A 83 -27.39 10.92 -4.30
CA ARG A 83 -27.92 11.59 -3.10
C ARG A 83 -26.81 12.27 -2.33
N TRP A 84 -26.50 13.50 -2.73
CA TRP A 84 -25.54 14.37 -2.04
C TRP A 84 -26.21 15.29 -1.01
N LEU A 85 -25.56 15.63 0.11
CA LEU A 85 -26.05 16.74 0.96
C LEU A 85 -25.71 18.09 0.32
N PHE A 86 -24.48 18.23 -0.16
CA PHE A 86 -23.97 19.40 -0.86
C PHE A 86 -23.33 18.99 -2.19
N SER A 87 -23.65 19.74 -3.25
CA SER A 87 -22.91 19.69 -4.52
C SER A 87 -22.17 21.00 -4.70
N ILE A 88 -20.84 20.96 -4.72
CA ILE A 88 -19.98 22.14 -4.89
C ILE A 88 -19.29 22.07 -6.24
N THR A 89 -19.62 23.02 -7.12
CA THR A 89 -19.12 23.05 -8.49
C THR A 89 -18.61 24.44 -8.85
N SER A 90 -17.53 24.58 -9.62
CA SER A 90 -17.14 25.86 -10.22
C SER A 90 -17.97 26.16 -11.48
N ALA A 91 -18.13 27.41 -11.90
CA ALA A 91 -18.67 27.72 -13.23
C ALA A 91 -18.21 29.09 -13.74
N GLY A 92 -18.18 29.26 -15.07
CA GLY A 92 -17.90 30.56 -15.69
C GLY A 92 -16.49 31.09 -15.45
N GLY A 93 -15.54 30.20 -15.18
CA GLY A 93 -14.14 30.50 -14.87
C GLY A 93 -13.64 29.76 -13.63
N ASP A 94 -12.38 29.98 -13.28
CA ASP A 94 -11.75 29.37 -12.11
C ASP A 94 -12.33 29.96 -10.82
N ALA A 95 -12.91 29.12 -9.98
CA ALA A 95 -13.27 29.44 -8.60
C ALA A 95 -12.01 29.41 -7.72
N ASP A 96 -11.97 30.29 -6.73
CA ASP A 96 -10.79 30.47 -5.88
C ASP A 96 -10.68 29.36 -4.84
N SER A 97 -11.71 29.16 -4.00
CA SER A 97 -11.62 28.14 -2.96
C SER A 97 -12.96 27.64 -2.41
N PHE A 98 -12.94 26.40 -1.90
CA PHE A 98 -13.96 25.87 -1.03
C PHE A 98 -13.32 25.40 0.29
N VAL A 99 -13.80 25.94 1.41
CA VAL A 99 -13.26 25.63 2.73
C VAL A 99 -14.38 25.13 3.62
N VAL A 100 -14.16 23.99 4.28
CA VAL A 100 -15.02 23.46 5.34
C VAL A 100 -14.16 23.23 6.56
N SER A 101 -14.59 23.76 7.71
CA SER A 101 -13.84 23.56 8.94
C SER A 101 -14.69 23.48 10.20
N ASN A 102 -14.16 22.80 11.22
CA ASN A 102 -14.69 22.78 12.58
C ASN A 102 -16.15 22.31 12.64
N LEU A 103 -16.52 21.24 11.95
CA LEU A 103 -17.89 20.74 11.96
C LEU A 103 -17.96 19.21 11.90
N LYS A 104 -19.11 18.68 12.33
CA LYS A 104 -19.44 17.26 12.23
C LYS A 104 -20.42 17.01 11.09
N ILE A 105 -20.27 15.87 10.42
CA ILE A 105 -21.17 15.35 9.41
C ILE A 105 -21.71 14.01 9.91
N ASP A 106 -23.02 13.92 10.10
CA ASP A 106 -23.75 12.70 10.40
C ASP A 106 -24.52 12.27 9.16
N SER A 107 -23.98 11.29 8.43
CA SER A 107 -24.63 10.74 7.24
C SER A 107 -25.89 9.95 7.59
N ASN A 108 -26.11 9.62 8.86
CA ASN A 108 -27.33 9.02 9.38
C ASN A 108 -27.70 7.71 8.67
N ALA A 109 -26.71 6.85 8.40
CA ALA A 109 -26.91 5.61 7.66
C ALA A 109 -27.86 4.62 8.31
N ARG A 110 -27.89 4.51 9.64
CA ARG A 110 -28.82 3.57 10.31
C ARG A 110 -30.28 3.95 10.16
N GLU A 111 -30.58 5.24 9.94
CA GLU A 111 -31.93 5.76 9.73
C GLU A 111 -32.27 5.97 8.25
N ASN A 112 -31.43 5.47 7.34
CA ASN A 112 -31.67 5.52 5.91
C ASN A 112 -31.71 4.09 5.32
N PRO A 113 -32.46 3.85 4.23
CA PRO A 113 -32.52 2.56 3.57
C PRO A 113 -31.14 1.95 3.29
N VAL A 114 -31.02 0.65 3.50
CA VAL A 114 -29.86 -0.15 3.09
C VAL A 114 -30.12 -0.61 1.65
N PRO A 115 -29.22 -0.32 0.69
CA PRO A 115 -29.42 -0.76 -0.69
C PRO A 115 -29.29 -2.29 -0.78
N GLN A 116 -30.02 -2.92 -1.72
CA GLN A 116 -29.90 -4.36 -1.97
C GLN A 116 -28.51 -4.74 -2.47
N ASP A 117 -27.98 -3.97 -3.41
CA ASP A 117 -26.58 -4.02 -3.82
C ASP A 117 -25.79 -3.00 -2.97
N PRO A 118 -24.81 -3.44 -2.17
CA PRO A 118 -23.98 -2.54 -1.36
C PRO A 118 -23.32 -1.40 -2.14
N TYR A 119 -23.10 -1.57 -3.45
CA TYR A 119 -22.46 -0.58 -4.30
C TYR A 119 -23.43 0.38 -4.98
N ALA A 120 -24.75 0.20 -4.84
CA ALA A 120 -25.76 0.99 -5.57
C ALA A 120 -25.76 2.50 -5.27
N TYR A 121 -25.03 2.97 -4.25
CA TYR A 121 -24.93 4.39 -3.88
C TYR A 121 -23.56 5.00 -4.23
N GLU A 122 -22.90 4.48 -5.27
CA GLU A 122 -21.54 4.87 -5.67
C GLU A 122 -21.35 6.35 -6.01
N HIS A 123 -22.40 7.05 -6.44
CA HIS A 123 -22.35 8.49 -6.75
C HIS A 123 -22.95 9.37 -5.65
N SER A 124 -23.33 8.77 -4.53
CA SER A 124 -23.88 9.50 -3.38
C SER A 124 -22.77 9.92 -2.44
N ALA A 125 -22.89 11.13 -1.87
CA ALA A 125 -21.89 11.68 -0.97
C ALA A 125 -22.52 12.56 0.12
N ASP A 126 -21.78 13.03 1.11
CA ASP A 126 -22.22 14.22 1.87
C ASP A 126 -21.78 15.49 1.14
N PHE A 127 -20.54 15.55 0.68
CA PHE A 127 -20.01 16.58 -0.19
C PHE A 127 -19.56 15.98 -1.52
N TYR A 128 -20.30 16.30 -2.58
CA TYR A 128 -19.91 16.04 -3.96
C TYR A 128 -19.20 17.28 -4.52
N ILE A 129 -17.92 17.16 -4.86
CA ILE A 129 -17.04 18.30 -5.18
C ILE A 129 -16.39 18.07 -6.54
N ARG A 130 -16.51 19.04 -7.45
CA ARG A 130 -15.84 18.99 -8.75
C ARG A 130 -15.66 20.38 -9.38
N GLY A 131 -14.76 20.50 -10.34
CA GLY A 131 -14.78 21.57 -11.33
C GLY A 131 -15.68 21.21 -12.52
N ASP A 132 -16.08 22.20 -13.31
CA ASP A 132 -17.06 22.01 -14.40
C ASP A 132 -16.41 21.70 -15.75
N GLY A 133 -15.10 21.95 -15.88
CA GLY A 133 -14.39 21.60 -17.10
C GLY A 133 -13.06 22.34 -17.27
N PRO A 134 -12.38 22.14 -18.41
CA PRO A 134 -11.23 22.94 -18.78
C PRO A 134 -11.58 24.43 -18.80
N GLY A 135 -10.93 25.22 -17.95
CA GLY A 135 -11.17 26.67 -17.82
C GLY A 135 -12.24 27.05 -16.79
N SER A 136 -12.80 26.06 -16.08
CA SER A 136 -13.54 26.29 -14.84
C SER A 136 -13.08 25.28 -13.80
N TYR A 137 -11.95 25.61 -13.18
CA TYR A 137 -11.37 24.81 -12.11
C TYR A 137 -11.89 25.26 -10.73
N LEU A 138 -11.88 24.35 -9.77
CA LEU A 138 -11.87 24.71 -8.35
C LEU A 138 -10.42 24.68 -7.87
N ASN A 139 -9.84 25.85 -7.63
CA ASN A 139 -8.39 25.97 -7.41
C ASN A 139 -7.92 25.35 -6.10
N TYR A 140 -8.70 25.51 -5.03
CA TYR A 140 -8.30 25.05 -3.72
C TYR A 140 -9.47 24.52 -2.90
N VAL A 141 -9.29 23.35 -2.29
CA VAL A 141 -10.22 22.83 -1.28
C VAL A 141 -9.47 22.60 0.03
N LEU A 142 -10.03 23.07 1.13
CA LEU A 142 -9.53 22.81 2.48
C LEU A 142 -10.59 22.14 3.34
N LEU A 143 -10.25 20.96 3.86
CA LEU A 143 -11.00 20.25 4.90
C LEU A 143 -10.17 20.27 6.18
N GLN A 144 -10.63 20.96 7.21
CA GLN A 144 -9.86 21.12 8.45
C GLN A 144 -10.70 20.88 9.70
N ASN A 145 -10.23 20.00 10.59
CA ASN A 145 -10.91 19.71 11.87
C ASN A 145 -12.35 19.24 11.62
N ILE A 146 -12.46 18.10 10.95
CA ILE A 146 -13.73 17.53 10.46
C ILE A 146 -13.99 16.21 11.18
N TRP A 147 -15.23 16.03 11.62
CA TRP A 147 -15.72 14.76 12.15
C TRP A 147 -16.81 14.21 11.24
N CYS A 148 -16.69 12.94 10.88
CA CYS A 148 -17.67 12.24 10.08
C CYS A 148 -18.18 11.01 10.84
N THR A 149 -19.43 10.65 10.67
CA THR A 149 -19.98 9.44 11.29
C THR A 149 -21.08 8.83 10.44
N ASP A 150 -21.22 7.51 10.56
CA ASP A 150 -22.37 6.74 10.09
C ASP A 150 -22.65 6.95 8.59
N GLY A 151 -21.61 6.82 7.76
CA GLY A 151 -21.61 7.06 6.30
C GLY A 151 -22.69 6.27 5.54
N VAL A 152 -23.60 6.97 4.84
CA VAL A 152 -24.56 6.35 3.91
C VAL A 152 -23.87 5.89 2.63
N ALA A 153 -22.97 6.74 2.15
CA ALA A 153 -22.13 6.57 0.99
C ALA A 153 -20.79 7.27 1.24
N ASP A 154 -20.29 8.06 0.30
CA ASP A 154 -19.04 8.81 0.50
C ASP A 154 -19.24 10.00 1.46
N HIS A 155 -18.29 10.38 2.33
CA HIS A 155 -18.42 11.68 3.02
C HIS A 155 -17.95 12.81 2.12
N PHE A 156 -16.71 12.75 1.64
CA PHE A 156 -16.16 13.71 0.69
C PHE A 156 -15.79 12.99 -0.60
N TYR A 157 -16.49 13.34 -1.66
CA TYR A 157 -16.28 12.77 -2.99
C TYR A 157 -15.78 13.84 -3.96
N PHE A 158 -14.50 13.75 -4.35
CA PHE A 158 -13.89 14.53 -5.41
C PHE A 158 -14.10 13.82 -6.75
N ALA A 159 -15.22 14.14 -7.39
CA ALA A 159 -15.77 13.35 -8.48
C ALA A 159 -15.30 13.82 -9.86
N GLY A 160 -14.98 12.87 -10.74
CA GLY A 160 -14.87 13.14 -12.17
C GLY A 160 -14.83 11.85 -12.98
N GLU A 161 -15.69 11.74 -14.00
CA GLU A 161 -15.72 10.58 -14.91
C GLU A 161 -14.40 10.44 -15.69
N ALA A 162 -13.73 11.56 -15.98
CA ALA A 162 -12.39 11.62 -16.56
C ALA A 162 -11.46 12.46 -15.69
N ASN A 163 -11.72 13.78 -15.63
CA ASN A 163 -10.99 14.74 -14.81
C ASN A 163 -11.93 15.44 -13.81
N CYS A 164 -11.55 15.56 -12.54
CA CYS A 164 -12.33 16.27 -11.51
C CYS A 164 -12.18 17.80 -11.63
N TYR A 165 -11.17 18.31 -12.36
CA TYR A 165 -10.86 19.74 -12.51
C TYR A 165 -10.75 20.52 -11.18
N VAL A 166 -10.45 19.82 -10.08
CA VAL A 166 -10.03 20.42 -8.81
C VAL A 166 -8.50 20.40 -8.78
N ARG A 167 -7.86 21.55 -8.53
CA ARG A 167 -6.39 21.62 -8.58
C ARG A 167 -5.77 21.04 -7.33
N SER A 168 -5.94 21.69 -6.18
CA SER A 168 -5.29 21.28 -4.93
C SER A 168 -6.31 21.05 -3.82
N VAL A 169 -6.15 19.94 -3.11
CA VAL A 169 -6.93 19.59 -1.92
C VAL A 169 -5.98 19.46 -0.73
N SER A 170 -6.36 20.06 0.40
CA SER A 170 -5.68 19.91 1.68
C SER A 170 -6.67 19.38 2.72
N ILE A 171 -6.28 18.31 3.41
CA ILE A 171 -7.07 17.67 4.47
C ILE A 171 -6.19 17.61 5.72
N SER A 172 -6.67 18.16 6.83
CA SER A 172 -5.97 18.11 8.10
C SER A 172 -6.92 17.87 9.27
N ASP A 173 -6.53 16.99 10.19
CA ASP A 173 -7.31 16.67 11.40
C ASP A 173 -8.72 16.19 11.05
N PHE A 174 -8.77 15.09 10.29
CA PHE A 174 -10.00 14.46 9.83
C PHE A 174 -10.24 13.17 10.61
N TYR A 175 -11.44 13.02 11.13
CA TYR A 175 -11.84 11.86 11.92
C TYR A 175 -13.15 11.31 11.36
N SER A 176 -13.21 10.03 11.02
CA SER A 176 -14.49 9.33 10.84
C SER A 176 -14.66 8.24 11.89
N ASP A 177 -15.90 7.79 12.11
CA ASP A 177 -16.22 6.59 12.87
C ASP A 177 -17.52 5.92 12.38
N SER A 178 -17.80 4.74 12.93
CA SER A 178 -19.10 4.07 12.80
C SER A 178 -19.53 3.73 11.37
N ARG A 179 -18.60 3.63 10.40
CA ARG A 179 -18.92 3.22 9.04
C ARG A 179 -19.27 1.74 8.99
N THR A 180 -20.51 1.45 8.58
CA THR A 180 -21.04 0.09 8.40
C THR A 180 -21.32 -0.26 6.93
N ARG A 181 -21.15 0.71 6.02
CA ARG A 181 -21.42 0.59 4.58
C ARG A 181 -20.12 0.65 3.76
N THR A 182 -20.18 0.17 2.52
CA THR A 182 -19.04 -0.13 1.63
C THR A 182 -18.39 1.06 0.95
N ARG A 183 -19.00 2.24 0.95
CA ARG A 183 -18.45 3.47 0.35
C ARG A 183 -17.37 4.11 1.24
N SER A 184 -16.69 5.16 0.81
CA SER A 184 -15.45 5.64 1.45
C SER A 184 -15.63 6.95 2.23
N ASP A 185 -14.74 7.27 3.18
CA ASP A 185 -14.84 8.56 3.88
C ASP A 185 -14.33 9.70 3.01
N ILE A 186 -13.25 9.43 2.27
CA ILE A 186 -12.66 10.34 1.30
C ILE A 186 -12.45 9.53 0.02
N THR A 187 -12.98 10.04 -1.09
CA THR A 187 -12.91 9.41 -2.41
C THR A 187 -12.43 10.41 -3.44
N VAL A 188 -11.47 10.03 -4.28
CA VAL A 188 -11.01 10.79 -5.45
C VAL A 188 -11.05 9.90 -6.68
N THR A 189 -11.88 10.25 -7.68
CA THR A 189 -12.02 9.44 -8.92
C THR A 189 -11.55 10.12 -10.19
N GLY A 190 -11.78 11.43 -10.32
CA GLY A 190 -11.38 12.19 -11.50
C GLY A 190 -9.95 12.72 -11.46
N GLY A 191 -9.14 12.34 -10.48
CA GLY A 191 -7.80 12.89 -10.28
C GLY A 191 -7.76 14.36 -9.85
N LEU A 192 -6.62 14.76 -9.28
CA LEU A 192 -6.33 16.12 -8.79
C LEU A 192 -4.92 16.51 -9.26
N GLU A 193 -4.57 17.79 -9.25
CA GLU A 193 -3.15 18.15 -9.42
C GLU A 193 -2.36 17.83 -8.14
N ARG A 194 -2.97 18.06 -6.97
CA ARG A 194 -2.36 17.79 -5.67
C ARG A 194 -3.37 17.41 -4.60
N LEU A 195 -3.09 16.35 -3.86
CA LEU A 195 -3.76 15.97 -2.63
C LEU A 195 -2.74 15.98 -1.49
N ASN A 196 -2.97 16.81 -0.48
CA ASN A 196 -2.22 16.78 0.78
C ASN A 196 -3.17 16.33 1.89
N ALA A 197 -2.87 15.23 2.57
CA ALA A 197 -3.65 14.78 3.72
C ALA A 197 -2.74 14.49 4.92
N ALA A 198 -3.04 15.10 6.06
CA ALA A 198 -2.28 14.95 7.30
C ALA A 198 -3.21 14.69 8.49
N ASN A 199 -2.82 13.81 9.41
CA ASN A 199 -3.61 13.49 10.62
C ASN A 199 -5.05 13.08 10.27
N VAL A 200 -5.16 12.01 9.50
CA VAL A 200 -6.46 11.46 9.08
C VAL A 200 -6.67 10.12 9.77
N LEU A 201 -7.73 10.00 10.55
CA LEU A 201 -8.19 8.75 11.14
C LEU A 201 -9.56 8.40 10.57
N CYS A 202 -9.60 7.48 9.61
CA CYS A 202 -10.82 7.13 8.91
C CYS A 202 -11.04 5.62 8.81
N ASP A 203 -12.22 5.20 8.35
CA ASP A 203 -12.48 3.82 8.01
C ASP A 203 -11.93 3.52 6.61
N ARG A 204 -12.19 4.39 5.64
CA ARG A 204 -11.84 4.16 4.24
C ARG A 204 -11.31 5.42 3.54
N PHE A 205 -10.13 5.34 2.95
CA PHE A 205 -9.51 6.41 2.15
C PHE A 205 -9.19 5.87 0.76
N GLU A 206 -9.65 6.59 -0.26
CA GLU A 206 -9.61 6.08 -1.62
C GLU A 206 -9.21 7.16 -2.62
N VAL A 207 -8.18 6.83 -3.40
CA VAL A 207 -7.86 7.45 -4.68
C VAL A 207 -7.92 6.33 -5.71
N GLU A 208 -8.92 6.35 -6.58
CA GLU A 208 -9.13 5.35 -7.63
C GLU A 208 -9.40 6.07 -8.95
N LEU A 209 -8.34 6.31 -9.74
CA LEU A 209 -8.48 7.09 -10.98
C LEU A 209 -9.28 6.32 -12.03
N ASN A 210 -10.35 6.96 -12.53
CA ASN A 210 -11.19 6.39 -13.59
C ASN A 210 -10.40 6.16 -14.89
N GLU A 211 -10.85 5.19 -15.70
CA GLU A 211 -10.20 4.82 -16.97
C GLU A 211 -10.10 5.98 -17.98
N ALA A 212 -11.01 6.96 -17.91
CA ALA A 212 -10.98 8.12 -18.79
C ALA A 212 -10.03 9.24 -18.32
N TYR A 213 -9.31 9.06 -17.21
CA TYR A 213 -8.28 10.00 -16.77
C TYR A 213 -7.15 10.10 -17.81
N ASP A 214 -6.92 11.32 -18.31
CA ASP A 214 -6.02 11.53 -19.45
C ASP A 214 -4.54 11.68 -19.07
N GLY A 215 -4.22 11.82 -17.77
CA GLY A 215 -2.85 11.97 -17.31
C GLY A 215 -2.13 13.23 -17.78
N SER A 216 -2.84 14.20 -18.36
CA SER A 216 -2.25 15.43 -18.92
C SER A 216 -1.51 16.27 -17.88
N ARG A 217 -1.84 16.08 -16.59
CA ARG A 217 -1.12 16.62 -15.45
C ARG A 217 -0.87 15.52 -14.44
N PRO A 218 0.37 15.30 -13.97
CA PRO A 218 0.64 14.30 -12.95
C PRO A 218 -0.09 14.65 -11.65
N MET A 219 -0.71 13.65 -11.04
CA MET A 219 -1.32 13.79 -9.72
C MET A 219 -0.25 13.58 -8.64
N LEU A 220 -0.06 14.59 -7.79
CA LEU A 220 0.82 14.51 -6.63
C LEU A 220 0.01 14.18 -5.37
N VAL A 221 0.38 13.12 -4.67
CA VAL A 221 -0.30 12.65 -3.45
C VAL A 221 0.69 12.65 -2.28
N ASN A 222 0.47 13.56 -1.35
CA ASN A 222 1.27 13.72 -0.14
C ASN A 222 0.44 13.30 1.08
N LEU A 223 0.82 12.20 1.74
CA LEU A 223 0.07 11.66 2.87
C LEU A 223 0.97 11.52 4.10
N SER A 224 0.54 12.05 5.25
CA SER A 224 1.25 11.86 6.51
C SER A 224 0.29 11.51 7.64
N ASN A 225 0.62 10.49 8.43
CA ASN A 225 -0.20 10.08 9.58
C ASN A 225 -1.66 9.84 9.17
N VAL A 226 -1.86 8.94 8.20
CA VAL A 226 -3.17 8.52 7.70
C VAL A 226 -3.43 7.09 8.13
N HIS A 227 -4.47 6.89 8.93
CA HIS A 227 -4.84 5.61 9.52
C HIS A 227 -6.24 5.20 9.04
N CYS A 228 -6.29 4.12 8.27
CA CYS A 228 -7.51 3.52 7.73
C CYS A 228 -7.83 2.22 8.47
N ARG A 229 -9.00 2.14 9.10
CA ARG A 229 -9.45 0.95 9.83
C ARG A 229 -9.95 -0.18 8.93
N GLN A 230 -10.43 0.15 7.72
CA GLN A 230 -11.03 -0.81 6.79
C GLN A 230 -10.27 -0.87 5.47
N GLN A 231 -10.07 0.25 4.77
CA GLN A 231 -9.45 0.22 3.45
C GLN A 231 -8.60 1.46 3.13
N LEU A 232 -7.45 1.25 2.52
CA LEU A 232 -6.62 2.28 1.92
C LEU A 232 -6.33 1.93 0.47
N ASP A 233 -6.91 2.68 -0.46
CA ASP A 233 -6.70 2.50 -1.90
C ASP A 233 -6.00 3.73 -2.48
N LEU A 234 -4.88 3.49 -3.14
CA LEU A 234 -4.12 4.43 -3.95
C LEU A 234 -3.87 3.77 -5.31
N GLU A 235 -4.79 4.00 -6.24
CA GLU A 235 -4.81 3.42 -7.57
C GLU A 235 -4.71 4.53 -8.63
N GLY A 236 -3.53 4.60 -9.27
CA GLY A 236 -3.30 5.46 -10.43
C GLY A 236 -3.72 4.80 -11.74
N HIS A 237 -3.46 5.49 -12.84
CA HIS A 237 -3.76 4.98 -14.18
C HIS A 237 -2.50 4.41 -14.85
N THR A 238 -2.66 3.39 -15.71
CA THR A 238 -1.54 2.73 -16.38
C THR A 238 -0.80 3.68 -17.33
N SER A 239 -1.44 4.69 -17.92
CA SER A 239 -0.75 5.71 -18.72
C SER A 239 -0.09 6.82 -17.90
N ALA A 240 -0.54 7.02 -16.65
CA ALA A 240 -0.15 8.16 -15.82
C ALA A 240 -0.13 7.76 -14.34
N PRO A 241 1.03 7.34 -13.82
CA PRO A 241 1.14 6.90 -12.44
C PRO A 241 0.97 8.09 -11.49
N ILE A 242 0.41 7.84 -10.31
CA ILE A 242 0.34 8.85 -9.24
C ILE A 242 1.72 8.96 -8.60
N VAL A 243 2.18 10.20 -8.39
CA VAL A 243 3.42 10.47 -7.65
C VAL A 243 3.09 10.56 -6.18
N VAL A 244 3.53 9.56 -5.40
CA VAL A 244 3.24 9.44 -3.97
C VAL A 244 4.47 9.81 -3.14
N GLN A 245 4.27 10.71 -2.18
CA GLN A 245 5.19 10.94 -1.08
C GLN A 245 4.43 10.75 0.23
N ALA A 246 4.62 9.60 0.87
CA ALA A 246 3.87 9.30 2.07
C ALA A 246 4.72 8.79 3.23
N SER A 247 4.22 9.03 4.45
CA SER A 247 4.80 8.48 5.66
C SER A 247 3.76 8.20 6.72
N GLN A 248 4.04 7.25 7.62
CA GLN A 248 3.16 6.95 8.76
C GLN A 248 1.73 6.57 8.32
N LEU A 249 1.61 5.82 7.21
CA LEU A 249 0.35 5.23 6.80
C LEU A 249 0.06 3.99 7.63
N VAL A 250 -1.21 3.76 7.95
CA VAL A 250 -1.67 2.51 8.55
C VAL A 250 -2.91 2.03 7.80
N SER A 251 -2.86 0.82 7.24
CA SER A 251 -4.06 0.11 6.76
C SER A 251 -4.26 -1.13 7.61
N MET A 252 -5.39 -1.23 8.32
CA MET A 252 -5.67 -2.31 9.27
C MET A 252 -6.37 -3.54 8.68
N ALA A 253 -6.90 -3.45 7.46
CA ALA A 253 -7.66 -4.56 6.87
C ALA A 253 -7.28 -4.79 5.40
N SER A 254 -7.63 -3.92 4.46
CA SER A 254 -7.28 -4.09 3.05
C SER A 254 -6.57 -2.88 2.46
N PHE A 255 -5.80 -3.11 1.40
CA PHE A 255 -5.19 -2.04 0.65
C PHE A 255 -5.01 -2.40 -0.81
N SER A 256 -5.11 -1.39 -1.66
CA SER A 256 -4.75 -1.47 -3.07
C SER A 256 -3.79 -0.36 -3.41
N LEU A 257 -2.55 -0.72 -3.72
CA LEU A 257 -1.51 0.20 -4.15
C LEU A 257 -1.19 -0.14 -5.60
N SER A 258 -1.58 0.71 -6.54
CA SER A 258 -1.51 0.41 -7.97
C SER A 258 -1.07 1.62 -8.79
N CYS A 259 -0.23 1.41 -9.80
CA CYS A 259 0.20 2.47 -10.72
C CYS A 259 0.85 3.66 -10.00
N LEU A 260 1.77 3.40 -9.07
CA LEU A 260 2.40 4.43 -8.24
C LEU A 260 3.88 4.63 -8.60
N THR A 261 4.37 5.85 -8.36
CA THR A 261 5.79 6.20 -8.35
C THR A 261 6.13 7.04 -7.13
N GLY A 262 7.38 7.02 -6.66
CA GLY A 262 7.82 7.81 -5.51
C GLY A 262 8.16 6.98 -4.28
N THR A 263 7.72 7.41 -3.10
CA THR A 263 8.13 6.79 -1.83
C THR A 263 7.00 6.77 -0.80
N ILE A 264 6.79 5.60 -0.19
CA ILE A 264 6.03 5.42 1.04
C ILE A 264 7.02 4.98 2.12
N SER A 265 7.01 5.65 3.28
CA SER A 265 7.98 5.39 4.34
C SER A 265 7.35 5.18 5.72
N ALA A 266 8.04 4.49 6.63
CA ALA A 266 7.64 4.38 8.05
C ALA A 266 6.16 4.03 8.26
N SER A 267 5.62 3.14 7.41
CA SER A 267 4.18 2.83 7.33
C SER A 267 3.92 1.37 7.69
N THR A 268 2.71 1.06 8.14
CA THR A 268 2.29 -0.30 8.52
C THR A 268 1.11 -0.77 7.68
N PHE A 269 1.27 -1.89 6.99
CA PHE A 269 0.23 -2.47 6.14
C PHE A 269 -0.14 -3.85 6.66
N TYR A 270 -1.40 -4.02 7.07
CA TYR A 270 -1.96 -5.32 7.41
C TYR A 270 -2.59 -5.92 6.15
N THR A 271 -2.24 -7.15 5.81
CA THR A 271 -2.96 -7.90 4.78
C THR A 271 -4.24 -8.51 5.36
N ALA A 272 -5.24 -8.80 4.53
CA ALA A 272 -6.47 -9.50 4.92
C ALA A 272 -6.67 -10.82 4.16
N ALA A 273 -7.40 -11.77 4.76
CA ALA A 273 -7.67 -13.09 4.22
C ALA A 273 -8.48 -13.07 2.91
N ASP A 274 -9.54 -12.26 2.89
CA ASP A 274 -10.64 -12.34 1.91
C ASP A 274 -10.77 -11.05 1.07
N GLN A 275 -9.76 -10.18 1.10
CA GLN A 275 -9.80 -8.86 0.47
C GLN A 275 -8.61 -8.64 -0.47
N LYS A 276 -8.73 -7.63 -1.32
CA LYS A 276 -7.62 -7.19 -2.19
C LYS A 276 -6.45 -6.69 -1.31
N ASN A 277 -5.29 -7.35 -1.43
CA ASN A 277 -4.00 -6.84 -0.97
C ASN A 277 -3.11 -6.68 -2.21
N ARG A 278 -3.05 -5.50 -2.80
CA ARG A 278 -2.43 -5.29 -4.12
C ARG A 278 -1.25 -4.34 -4.04
N VAL A 279 -0.14 -4.71 -4.67
CA VAL A 279 1.02 -3.85 -4.95
C VAL A 279 1.41 -4.07 -6.41
N ASN A 280 0.80 -3.31 -7.32
CA ASN A 280 0.85 -3.61 -8.75
C ASN A 280 1.26 -2.39 -9.60
N PHE A 281 1.78 -2.66 -10.80
CA PHE A 281 2.10 -1.64 -11.82
C PHE A 281 2.97 -0.47 -11.33
N MET A 282 3.89 -0.75 -10.40
CA MET A 282 4.77 0.23 -9.78
C MET A 282 5.82 0.75 -10.77
N ARG A 283 6.20 2.02 -10.63
CA ARG A 283 7.22 2.68 -11.45
C ARG A 283 8.20 3.42 -10.58
N ASN A 284 9.41 2.91 -10.41
CA ASN A 284 10.46 3.49 -9.56
C ASN A 284 9.90 3.82 -8.16
N MET A 285 9.19 2.86 -7.58
CA MET A 285 8.51 2.99 -6.29
C MET A 285 9.37 2.43 -5.18
N THR A 286 9.47 3.16 -4.07
CA THR A 286 10.20 2.71 -2.88
C THR A 286 9.28 2.62 -1.66
N PHE A 287 9.28 1.47 -1.01
CA PHE A 287 8.77 1.29 0.35
C PHE A 287 9.96 1.29 1.32
N ALA A 288 10.08 2.34 2.13
CA ALA A 288 11.21 2.54 3.03
C ALA A 288 10.78 2.37 4.50
N HIS A 289 11.44 1.50 5.25
CA HIS A 289 11.15 1.28 6.68
C HIS A 289 9.67 0.96 6.96
N CYS A 290 9.02 0.23 6.06
CA CYS A 290 7.63 -0.17 6.21
C CYS A 290 7.51 -1.54 6.91
N LYS A 291 6.46 -1.71 7.69
CA LYS A 291 6.10 -2.96 8.35
C LYS A 291 4.93 -3.60 7.61
N TRP A 292 5.14 -4.81 7.10
CA TRP A 292 4.12 -5.62 6.43
C TRP A 292 3.66 -6.70 7.40
N VAL A 293 2.43 -6.57 7.86
CA VAL A 293 1.81 -7.49 8.81
C VAL A 293 0.93 -8.48 8.04
N LEU A 294 1.38 -9.73 8.00
CA LEU A 294 0.86 -10.77 7.13
C LEU A 294 -0.25 -11.55 7.83
N HIS A 295 -1.47 -11.48 7.31
CA HIS A 295 -2.56 -12.34 7.73
C HIS A 295 -2.25 -13.82 7.46
N THR A 296 -2.63 -14.68 8.41
CA THR A 296 -2.49 -16.13 8.27
C THR A 296 -3.83 -16.84 8.38
N THR A 297 -4.00 -17.91 7.60
CA THR A 297 -5.18 -18.78 7.63
C THR A 297 -4.81 -20.16 8.19
N ALA A 298 -5.81 -20.85 8.73
CA ALA A 298 -5.65 -22.25 9.12
C ALA A 298 -5.69 -23.16 7.87
N GLN A 299 -4.69 -24.02 7.72
CA GLN A 299 -4.67 -25.08 6.71
C GLN A 299 -4.35 -26.42 7.39
N GLY A 300 -5.40 -27.15 7.75
CA GLY A 300 -5.26 -28.33 8.62
C GLY A 300 -4.71 -27.92 9.99
N ALA A 301 -3.61 -28.55 10.42
CA ALA A 301 -2.90 -28.20 11.66
C ALA A 301 -1.87 -27.06 11.51
N ALA A 302 -1.63 -26.58 10.29
CA ALA A 302 -0.66 -25.52 10.00
C ALA A 302 -1.32 -24.14 9.93
N ARG A 303 -0.53 -23.10 10.23
CA ARG A 303 -0.85 -21.71 9.86
C ARG A 303 -0.08 -21.38 8.60
N THR A 304 -0.75 -20.79 7.61
CA THR A 304 -0.11 -20.34 6.38
C THR A 304 -0.37 -18.86 6.17
N VAL A 305 0.64 -18.13 5.73
CA VAL A 305 0.42 -16.86 5.06
C VAL A 305 -0.51 -17.15 3.87
N GLY A 306 -1.61 -16.40 3.76
CA GLY A 306 -2.60 -16.57 2.69
C GLY A 306 -2.06 -16.08 1.35
N SER A 307 -2.67 -15.06 0.77
CA SER A 307 -2.23 -14.42 -0.47
C SER A 307 -0.99 -13.52 -0.34
N GLY A 308 -0.17 -13.70 0.71
CA GLY A 308 1.08 -12.97 0.93
C GLY A 308 1.00 -11.46 0.71
N LEU A 309 2.16 -10.82 0.50
CA LEU A 309 2.23 -9.64 -0.34
C LEU A 309 2.50 -10.09 -1.78
N SER A 310 1.46 -10.07 -2.62
CA SER A 310 1.60 -10.36 -4.05
C SER A 310 1.89 -9.09 -4.83
N VAL A 311 2.99 -9.13 -5.58
CA VAL A 311 3.42 -8.07 -6.49
C VAL A 311 3.24 -8.58 -7.93
N ASP A 312 2.36 -7.94 -8.71
CA ASP A 312 2.03 -8.36 -10.08
C ASP A 312 2.12 -7.20 -11.10
N TYR A 313 2.28 -7.57 -12.37
CA TYR A 313 2.34 -6.76 -13.59
C TYR A 313 3.61 -5.93 -13.80
N ASP A 314 3.59 -4.96 -14.73
CA ASP A 314 4.71 -4.15 -15.24
C ASP A 314 5.34 -3.23 -14.19
N ASN A 315 5.81 -3.83 -13.10
CA ASN A 315 6.61 -3.19 -12.08
C ASN A 315 8.00 -2.91 -12.64
N VAL A 316 8.29 -1.65 -12.92
CA VAL A 316 9.61 -1.19 -13.35
C VAL A 316 10.24 -0.46 -12.19
N GLY A 317 11.22 -1.08 -11.52
CA GLY A 317 11.92 -0.48 -10.38
C GLY A 317 11.04 -0.45 -9.12
N LEU A 318 10.94 -1.57 -8.42
CA LEU A 318 10.31 -1.65 -7.10
C LEU A 318 11.36 -1.92 -6.04
N VAL A 319 11.40 -1.09 -4.99
CA VAL A 319 12.37 -1.19 -3.90
C VAL A 319 11.66 -1.36 -2.57
N PHE A 320 12.01 -2.40 -1.83
CA PHE A 320 11.76 -2.53 -0.40
C PHE A 320 13.08 -2.29 0.33
N ASP A 321 13.15 -1.20 1.10
CA ASP A 321 14.36 -0.81 1.83
C ASP A 321 14.08 -0.76 3.32
N GLY A 322 14.77 -1.54 4.12
CA GLY A 322 14.63 -1.50 5.58
C GLY A 322 13.26 -1.98 6.10
N CYS A 323 12.51 -2.74 5.31
CA CYS A 323 11.16 -3.21 5.68
C CYS A 323 11.19 -4.45 6.58
N SER A 324 10.14 -4.66 7.38
CA SER A 324 9.90 -5.92 8.09
C SER A 324 8.66 -6.63 7.55
N PHE A 325 8.73 -7.96 7.47
CA PHE A 325 7.60 -8.82 7.10
C PHE A 325 7.30 -9.75 8.28
N GLU A 326 6.17 -9.51 8.95
CA GLU A 326 5.81 -10.10 10.23
C GLU A 326 4.48 -10.81 10.15
N ALA A 327 4.37 -12.04 10.65
CA ALA A 327 3.10 -12.74 10.62
C ALA A 327 2.18 -12.31 11.78
N ALA A 328 0.93 -12.01 11.46
CA ALA A 328 -0.14 -11.63 12.39
C ALA A 328 -0.72 -12.85 13.13
N ASP A 329 0.13 -13.72 13.66
CA ASP A 329 -0.25 -14.95 14.35
C ASP A 329 0.67 -15.20 15.56
N THR A 330 0.35 -16.19 16.37
CA THR A 330 1.14 -16.62 17.55
C THR A 330 1.72 -18.03 17.39
N ALA A 331 1.38 -18.75 16.31
CA ALA A 331 1.91 -20.07 16.02
C ALA A 331 3.44 -20.05 15.92
N ALA A 332 4.05 -21.12 16.42
CA ALA A 332 5.52 -21.27 16.45
C ALA A 332 6.12 -21.48 15.05
N VAL A 333 5.33 -21.94 14.09
CA VAL A 333 5.73 -22.22 12.71
C VAL A 333 4.63 -21.75 11.78
N ILE A 334 5.01 -21.03 10.72
CA ILE A 334 4.09 -20.41 9.76
C ILE A 334 4.56 -20.77 8.35
N ASP A 335 3.71 -21.41 7.57
CA ASP A 335 3.95 -21.76 6.16
C ASP A 335 3.62 -20.59 5.23
N GLY A 336 3.99 -20.72 3.96
CA GLY A 336 3.74 -19.70 2.94
C GLY A 336 4.81 -18.61 2.90
N TYR A 337 4.75 -17.78 1.87
CA TYR A 337 5.77 -16.76 1.57
C TYR A 337 5.33 -15.39 2.08
N ALA A 338 6.25 -14.68 2.70
CA ALA A 338 6.03 -13.29 3.12
C ALA A 338 5.87 -12.34 1.92
N LEU A 339 6.73 -12.49 0.91
CA LEU A 339 6.71 -11.70 -0.31
C LEU A 339 6.70 -12.63 -1.53
N SER A 340 5.64 -12.54 -2.31
CA SER A 340 5.47 -13.28 -3.55
C SER A 340 5.52 -12.32 -4.74
N VAL A 341 6.44 -12.58 -5.66
CA VAL A 341 6.55 -11.87 -6.92
C VAL A 341 6.17 -12.85 -8.00
N ASP A 342 4.95 -12.70 -8.54
CA ASP A 342 4.33 -13.71 -9.40
C ASP A 342 3.70 -13.14 -10.69
N PRO A 343 4.49 -12.47 -11.55
CA PRO A 343 4.00 -11.98 -12.83
C PRO A 343 3.76 -13.10 -13.85
N TRP A 344 2.68 -12.95 -14.62
CA TRP A 344 2.31 -13.90 -15.68
C TRP A 344 3.28 -13.92 -16.87
N ASP A 345 3.68 -12.74 -17.38
CA ASP A 345 4.59 -12.56 -18.52
C ASP A 345 5.61 -11.44 -18.24
N VAL A 346 6.91 -11.69 -18.47
CA VAL A 346 7.98 -10.74 -18.06
C VAL A 346 9.12 -10.57 -19.07
N PRO A 347 9.36 -9.36 -19.58
CA PRO A 347 10.62 -9.01 -20.24
C PRO A 347 11.76 -8.79 -19.23
N SER A 348 13.00 -8.96 -19.66
CA SER A 348 14.19 -8.88 -18.79
C SER A 348 14.49 -7.50 -18.19
N GLU A 349 13.69 -6.46 -18.41
CA GLU A 349 14.00 -5.09 -17.93
C GLU A 349 13.44 -4.78 -16.53
N ARG A 350 12.62 -5.66 -15.94
CA ARG A 350 12.06 -5.44 -14.60
C ARG A 350 13.12 -5.61 -13.52
N VAL A 351 13.12 -4.70 -12.55
CA VAL A 351 14.05 -4.66 -11.43
C VAL A 351 13.28 -4.59 -10.11
N ILE A 352 13.52 -5.58 -9.25
CA ILE A 352 13.04 -5.60 -7.87
C ILE A 352 14.24 -5.64 -6.94
N THR A 353 14.27 -4.74 -5.98
CA THR A 353 15.30 -4.69 -4.94
C THR A 353 14.65 -4.89 -3.58
N VAL A 354 15.10 -5.88 -2.83
CA VAL A 354 14.76 -6.07 -1.42
C VAL A 354 16.06 -5.94 -0.64
N ARG A 355 16.19 -4.86 0.13
CA ARG A 355 17.43 -4.57 0.84
C ARG A 355 17.21 -4.17 2.28
N ASN A 356 18.16 -4.53 3.14
CA ASN A 356 18.12 -4.23 4.59
C ASN A 356 16.81 -4.70 5.28
N CYS A 357 16.08 -5.64 4.67
CA CYS A 357 14.79 -6.10 5.16
C CYS A 357 14.95 -7.26 6.15
N SER A 358 13.90 -7.54 6.92
CA SER A 358 13.84 -8.67 7.84
C SER A 358 12.55 -9.47 7.68
N PHE A 359 12.65 -10.78 7.88
CA PHE A 359 11.54 -11.71 7.80
C PHE A 359 11.32 -12.39 9.16
N ASP A 360 10.06 -12.60 9.54
CA ASP A 360 9.66 -13.26 10.77
C ASP A 360 10.35 -14.62 10.93
N THR A 361 10.94 -14.88 12.11
CA THR A 361 11.74 -16.08 12.37
C THR A 361 10.93 -17.38 12.35
N ARG A 362 9.59 -17.28 12.43
CA ARG A 362 8.67 -18.42 12.43
C ARG A 362 8.30 -18.89 11.03
N LEU A 363 8.62 -18.11 10.01
CA LEU A 363 8.33 -18.45 8.62
C LEU A 363 9.12 -19.67 8.16
N ARG A 364 8.44 -20.58 7.47
CA ARG A 364 9.07 -21.71 6.76
C ARG A 364 9.71 -21.25 5.45
N GLN A 365 9.17 -20.19 4.83
CA GLN A 365 9.64 -19.58 3.59
C GLN A 365 9.50 -18.05 3.62
N ASN A 366 10.40 -17.34 2.92
CA ASN A 366 10.38 -15.87 2.91
C ASN A 366 9.90 -15.34 1.56
N LEU A 367 10.52 -15.80 0.47
CA LEU A 367 10.39 -15.20 -0.85
C LEU A 367 9.97 -16.22 -1.89
N PHE A 368 8.96 -15.89 -2.70
CA PHE A 368 8.61 -16.61 -3.92
C PHE A 368 8.90 -15.73 -5.13
N LEU A 369 9.85 -16.14 -5.96
CA LEU A 369 10.28 -15.40 -7.15
C LEU A 369 9.96 -16.22 -8.40
N ASN A 370 8.87 -15.84 -9.07
CA ASN A 370 8.43 -16.45 -10.31
C ASN A 370 8.64 -15.51 -11.50
N ARG A 371 9.53 -15.87 -12.44
CA ARG A 371 9.72 -15.18 -13.73
C ARG A 371 10.02 -13.67 -13.60
N CYS A 372 10.70 -13.24 -12.54
CA CYS A 372 10.69 -11.82 -12.15
C CYS A 372 11.64 -10.88 -12.92
N GLY A 373 12.36 -11.34 -13.95
CA GLY A 373 13.45 -10.53 -14.52
C GLY A 373 14.63 -10.41 -13.55
N HIS A 374 15.07 -9.18 -13.24
CA HIS A 374 16.16 -8.94 -12.29
C HIS A 374 15.66 -8.73 -10.86
N VAL A 375 16.23 -9.52 -9.93
CA VAL A 375 15.97 -9.38 -8.50
C VAL A 375 17.29 -9.18 -7.77
N TYR A 376 17.36 -8.16 -6.92
CA TYR A 376 18.48 -7.84 -6.07
C TYR A 376 18.07 -8.01 -4.62
N LEU A 377 18.73 -8.92 -3.90
CA LEU A 377 18.53 -9.13 -2.48
C LEU A 377 19.80 -8.73 -1.74
N GLU A 378 19.75 -7.63 -1.00
CA GLU A 378 20.96 -7.00 -0.43
C GLU A 378 20.86 -6.89 1.10
N ASN A 379 21.80 -7.47 1.84
CA ASN A 379 21.91 -7.27 3.29
C ASN A 379 20.62 -7.54 4.10
N ASN A 380 19.79 -8.48 3.67
CA ASN A 380 18.57 -8.85 4.40
C ASN A 380 18.87 -9.84 5.54
N ARG A 381 18.01 -9.86 6.57
CA ARG A 381 17.99 -10.90 7.60
C ARG A 381 16.94 -11.95 7.25
N TYR A 382 17.39 -13.17 7.01
CA TYR A 382 16.56 -14.27 6.57
C TYR A 382 16.27 -15.26 7.70
N SER A 383 15.04 -15.76 7.72
CA SER A 383 14.59 -16.97 8.41
C SER A 383 14.19 -18.05 7.39
N GLY A 384 13.73 -19.21 7.86
CA GLY A 384 13.23 -20.28 6.99
C GLY A 384 13.59 -21.67 7.51
N SER A 385 12.61 -22.42 7.98
CA SER A 385 12.82 -23.82 8.40
C SER A 385 12.69 -24.84 7.26
N ASN A 386 12.07 -24.45 6.13
CA ASN A 386 11.98 -25.28 4.93
C ASN A 386 12.96 -24.79 3.86
N HIS A 387 12.71 -23.61 3.30
CA HIS A 387 13.60 -22.94 2.36
C HIS A 387 13.38 -21.44 2.37
N VAL A 388 14.42 -20.62 2.18
CA VAL A 388 14.31 -19.16 2.24
C VAL A 388 13.68 -18.59 0.98
N ILE A 389 14.23 -18.93 -0.18
CA ILE A 389 13.89 -18.32 -1.47
C ILE A 389 13.48 -19.41 -2.45
N SER A 390 12.24 -19.34 -2.93
CA SER A 390 11.77 -20.17 -4.04
C SER A 390 12.05 -19.46 -5.36
N LEU A 391 12.63 -20.20 -6.30
CA LEU A 391 13.09 -19.72 -7.59
C LEU A 391 12.33 -20.42 -8.70
N TYR A 392 11.77 -19.64 -9.62
CA TYR A 392 11.14 -20.17 -10.81
C TYR A 392 11.45 -19.29 -12.03
N GLY A 393 11.89 -19.93 -13.10
CA GLY A 393 12.07 -19.36 -14.43
C GLY A 393 11.56 -20.35 -15.48
N SER A 394 11.29 -19.87 -16.69
CA SER A 394 10.82 -20.75 -17.78
C SER A 394 11.00 -20.11 -19.15
N GLY A 395 11.41 -20.87 -20.17
CA GLY A 395 11.26 -20.49 -21.58
C GLY A 395 11.71 -19.05 -21.89
N SER A 396 10.74 -18.18 -22.20
CA SER A 396 10.93 -16.75 -22.54
C SER A 396 11.06 -15.80 -21.34
N TYR A 397 10.83 -16.30 -20.12
CA TYR A 397 10.69 -15.50 -18.89
C TYR A 397 11.76 -15.91 -17.86
N PRO A 398 12.96 -15.31 -17.93
CA PRO A 398 14.09 -15.67 -17.06
C PRO A 398 13.97 -15.07 -15.66
N LEU A 399 14.72 -15.66 -14.72
CA LEU A 399 14.99 -15.08 -13.40
C LEU A 399 16.50 -14.86 -13.26
N PHE A 400 16.90 -13.60 -13.07
CA PHE A 400 18.27 -13.19 -12.75
C PHE A 400 18.31 -12.70 -11.30
N LEU A 401 18.72 -13.57 -10.39
CA LEU A 401 18.80 -13.25 -8.97
C LEU A 401 20.24 -12.91 -8.57
N THR A 402 20.43 -11.74 -7.97
CA THR A 402 21.64 -11.37 -7.23
C THR A 402 21.35 -11.37 -5.74
N VAL A 403 22.14 -12.11 -4.97
CA VAL A 403 22.18 -12.03 -3.50
C VAL A 403 23.52 -11.41 -3.11
N ASP A 404 23.50 -10.26 -2.43
CA ASP A 404 24.70 -9.57 -1.96
C ASP A 404 24.64 -9.41 -0.43
N GLY A 405 25.52 -10.11 0.29
CA GLY A 405 25.51 -10.14 1.74
C GLY A 405 24.30 -10.87 2.34
N GLY A 406 23.90 -10.42 3.53
CA GLY A 406 22.75 -10.94 4.28
C GLY A 406 23.11 -11.81 5.49
N ASP A 407 22.15 -11.96 6.39
CA ASP A 407 22.24 -12.75 7.62
C ASP A 407 21.35 -14.00 7.49
N PHE A 408 21.98 -15.17 7.39
CA PHE A 408 21.34 -16.48 7.28
C PHE A 408 21.40 -17.28 8.59
N SER A 409 21.77 -16.65 9.72
CA SER A 409 21.97 -17.35 11.00
C SER A 409 20.70 -17.99 11.57
N GLN A 410 19.52 -17.48 11.19
CA GLN A 410 18.21 -17.99 11.63
C GLN A 410 17.59 -18.99 10.65
N VAL A 411 18.35 -19.44 9.64
CA VAL A 411 17.86 -20.39 8.63
C VAL A 411 18.26 -21.81 9.04
N SER A 412 17.27 -22.68 9.21
CA SER A 412 17.45 -24.11 9.49
C SER A 412 17.12 -25.02 8.31
N GLY A 413 16.42 -24.48 7.30
CA GLY A 413 16.09 -25.16 6.05
C GLY A 413 17.18 -25.03 4.98
N LYS A 414 16.78 -24.75 3.74
CA LYS A 414 17.69 -24.50 2.60
C LYS A 414 17.66 -23.03 2.17
N MET A 415 18.75 -22.55 1.58
CA MET A 415 18.79 -21.17 1.07
C MET A 415 17.84 -21.01 -0.14
N PHE A 416 17.90 -21.95 -1.08
CA PHE A 416 17.11 -21.92 -2.30
C PHE A 416 16.24 -23.16 -2.46
N TYR A 417 15.08 -23.00 -3.09
CA TYR A 417 14.24 -24.08 -3.61
C TYR A 417 13.91 -23.82 -5.08
N HIS A 418 13.92 -24.86 -5.91
CA HIS A 418 13.43 -24.79 -7.28
C HIS A 418 12.82 -26.12 -7.71
N LYS A 419 11.70 -26.07 -8.45
CA LYS A 419 11.06 -27.28 -9.01
C LYS A 419 11.78 -27.75 -10.28
N THR A 420 12.04 -26.81 -11.17
CA THR A 420 12.91 -26.92 -12.35
C THR A 420 13.88 -25.73 -12.31
N ALA A 421 15.06 -25.86 -12.91
CA ALA A 421 16.03 -24.76 -12.95
C ALA A 421 16.15 -24.10 -14.33
N ASP A 422 15.08 -24.15 -15.12
CA ASP A 422 15.07 -23.55 -16.45
C ASP A 422 15.22 -22.03 -16.37
N LYS A 423 16.17 -21.46 -17.11
CA LYS A 423 16.45 -20.01 -17.19
C LYS A 423 16.60 -19.27 -15.84
N ILE A 424 17.11 -19.95 -14.81
CA ILE A 424 17.49 -19.32 -13.54
C ILE A 424 18.99 -19.03 -13.56
N THR A 425 19.36 -17.76 -13.36
CA THR A 425 20.75 -17.32 -13.18
C THR A 425 20.95 -16.74 -11.80
N LEU A 426 21.94 -17.24 -11.08
CA LEU A 426 22.29 -16.83 -9.71
C LEU A 426 23.65 -16.13 -9.69
N SER A 427 23.69 -15.00 -9.01
CA SER A 427 24.92 -14.31 -8.61
C SER A 427 24.92 -14.15 -7.10
N MET A 428 25.89 -14.74 -6.41
CA MET A 428 26.02 -14.68 -4.96
C MET A 428 27.31 -13.94 -4.63
N LYS A 429 27.19 -12.78 -4.00
CA LYS A 429 28.28 -11.86 -3.65
C LYS A 429 28.37 -11.72 -2.14
N ASN A 430 29.57 -11.82 -1.58
CA ASN A 430 29.80 -11.61 -0.14
C ASN A 430 28.83 -12.37 0.78
N VAL A 431 28.45 -13.62 0.49
CA VAL A 431 27.36 -14.30 1.22
C VAL A 431 27.93 -15.24 2.31
N PRO A 432 27.98 -14.84 3.59
CA PRO A 432 28.31 -15.76 4.67
C PRO A 432 27.13 -16.70 4.93
N VAL A 433 27.39 -18.01 4.98
CA VAL A 433 26.36 -19.01 5.31
C VAL A 433 26.83 -19.97 6.41
N PRO A 434 25.92 -20.40 7.31
CA PRO A 434 26.24 -21.45 8.28
C PRO A 434 26.47 -22.79 7.58
N ILE A 435 27.20 -23.69 8.24
CA ILE A 435 27.54 -25.02 7.72
C ILE A 435 26.30 -25.87 7.34
N SER A 436 25.16 -25.63 8.00
CA SER A 436 23.87 -26.26 7.69
C SER A 436 23.37 -25.97 6.27
N LEU A 437 23.80 -24.86 5.66
CA LEU A 437 23.39 -24.41 4.31
C LEU A 437 24.40 -24.76 3.21
N THR A 438 25.32 -25.66 3.49
CA THR A 438 26.30 -26.19 2.54
C THR A 438 25.66 -26.65 1.23
N SER A 439 24.54 -27.38 1.26
CA SER A 439 23.90 -27.82 0.02
C SER A 439 23.39 -26.67 -0.87
N GLY A 440 23.08 -25.51 -0.28
CA GLY A 440 22.54 -24.32 -0.96
C GLY A 440 21.12 -24.46 -1.53
N TYR A 441 20.75 -25.63 -2.05
CA TYR A 441 19.51 -25.88 -2.77
C TYR A 441 18.68 -27.03 -2.18
N SER A 442 17.37 -26.93 -2.37
CA SER A 442 16.39 -28.02 -2.39
C SER A 442 15.74 -28.07 -3.78
N SER A 443 15.35 -29.26 -4.24
CA SER A 443 14.66 -29.40 -5.53
C SER A 443 13.88 -30.70 -5.65
N ASP A 444 12.75 -30.65 -6.36
CA ASP A 444 11.95 -31.83 -6.76
C ASP A 444 12.68 -32.67 -7.81
N ASN A 445 13.46 -32.01 -8.68
CA ASN A 445 14.31 -32.66 -9.67
C ASN A 445 15.76 -32.18 -9.52
N SER A 446 16.66 -33.06 -9.09
CA SER A 446 18.08 -32.74 -8.88
C SER A 446 18.90 -32.66 -10.17
N SER A 447 18.33 -33.03 -11.32
CA SER A 447 19.04 -33.08 -12.61
C SER A 447 19.17 -31.71 -13.29
N TYR A 448 18.45 -30.69 -12.81
CA TYR A 448 18.50 -29.33 -13.35
C TYR A 448 18.92 -28.38 -12.23
N LEU A 449 20.13 -27.83 -12.31
CA LEU A 449 20.64 -26.85 -11.35
C LEU A 449 20.60 -25.45 -11.97
N PRO A 450 20.36 -24.39 -11.18
CA PRO A 450 20.46 -23.02 -11.66
C PRO A 450 21.83 -22.74 -12.27
N SER A 451 21.88 -21.88 -13.29
CA SER A 451 23.14 -21.35 -13.78
C SER A 451 23.74 -20.43 -12.71
N VAL A 452 24.99 -20.65 -12.32
CA VAL A 452 25.68 -19.83 -11.34
C VAL A 452 26.68 -18.95 -12.09
N ALA A 453 26.34 -17.68 -12.26
CA ALA A 453 27.19 -16.70 -12.93
C ALA A 453 28.33 -16.22 -12.01
N MET A 454 28.07 -16.12 -10.72
CA MET A 454 29.03 -15.73 -9.70
C MET A 454 28.74 -16.45 -8.38
N ASN A 455 29.79 -16.93 -7.71
CA ASN A 455 29.68 -17.57 -6.41
C ASN A 455 30.81 -17.14 -5.47
N GLU A 456 30.48 -16.27 -4.54
CA GLU A 456 31.35 -15.80 -3.45
C GLU A 456 30.76 -16.18 -2.07
N ARG A 457 30.06 -17.32 -2.00
CA ARG A 457 29.57 -17.86 -0.72
C ARG A 457 30.73 -18.32 0.15
N ILE A 458 30.68 -17.94 1.42
CA ILE A 458 31.64 -18.37 2.44
C ILE A 458 30.92 -19.21 3.48
N VAL A 459 31.29 -20.49 3.55
CA VAL A 459 30.78 -21.47 4.50
C VAL A 459 31.73 -21.60 5.68
N TYR A 460 31.27 -21.31 6.89
CA TYR A 460 32.09 -21.44 8.08
C TYR A 460 31.97 -22.83 8.71
N ALA A 461 33.08 -23.52 8.89
CA ALA A 461 33.15 -24.88 9.43
C ALA A 461 34.04 -24.96 10.68
N SER A 462 33.72 -25.88 11.60
CA SER A 462 34.58 -26.17 12.76
C SER A 462 35.65 -27.21 12.47
N THR A 463 35.44 -28.07 11.47
CA THR A 463 36.36 -29.17 11.12
C THR A 463 36.68 -29.20 9.63
N PRO A 464 37.91 -29.56 9.24
CA PRO A 464 38.31 -29.59 7.83
C PRO A 464 37.59 -30.71 7.06
N PRO A 465 37.29 -30.52 5.76
CA PRO A 465 36.78 -31.59 4.91
C PRO A 465 37.80 -32.73 4.79
N SER A 466 37.33 -33.98 4.85
CA SER A 466 38.17 -35.18 4.80
C SER A 466 37.43 -36.38 4.18
N SER A 467 38.01 -37.57 4.24
CA SER A 467 37.31 -38.81 3.89
C SER A 467 36.14 -39.11 4.84
N SER A 468 36.25 -38.73 6.11
CA SER A 468 35.24 -38.95 7.16
C SER A 468 34.34 -37.74 7.42
N VAL A 469 34.78 -36.53 7.06
CA VAL A 469 34.00 -35.29 7.20
C VAL A 469 33.61 -34.78 5.82
N LYS A 470 32.33 -34.93 5.48
CA LYS A 470 31.77 -34.52 4.18
C LYS A 470 30.87 -33.30 4.35
N TYR A 471 31.04 -32.35 3.44
CA TYR A 471 30.16 -31.20 3.30
C TYR A 471 29.60 -31.17 1.88
N GLY A 472 28.30 -30.86 1.75
CA GLY A 472 27.73 -30.45 0.46
C GLY A 472 28.28 -29.09 0.04
N GLY A 473 27.85 -28.58 -1.11
CA GLY A 473 28.39 -27.33 -1.64
C GLY A 473 27.84 -27.00 -3.01
N ILE A 474 27.96 -25.73 -3.37
CA ILE A 474 27.84 -25.26 -4.74
C ILE A 474 29.25 -25.08 -5.28
N LYS A 475 29.51 -25.47 -6.53
CA LYS A 475 30.80 -25.20 -7.18
C LYS A 475 31.16 -23.71 -7.01
N GLY A 476 32.37 -23.45 -6.53
CA GLY A 476 32.86 -22.10 -6.20
C GLY A 476 32.68 -21.68 -4.72
N ASP A 477 31.91 -22.41 -3.91
CA ASP A 477 31.79 -22.13 -2.47
C ASP A 477 33.19 -22.15 -1.83
N THR A 478 33.45 -21.19 -0.93
CA THR A 478 34.65 -21.20 -0.08
C THR A 478 34.28 -21.74 1.29
N LEU A 479 34.85 -22.87 1.70
CA LEU A 479 34.78 -23.36 3.07
C LEU A 479 35.95 -22.78 3.87
N ARG A 480 35.67 -22.14 5.00
CA ARG A 480 36.67 -21.52 5.88
C ARG A 480 36.54 -22.06 7.31
N LEU A 481 37.67 -22.43 7.93
CA LEU A 481 37.68 -22.83 9.33
C LEU A 481 37.43 -21.64 10.26
N ILE A 482 36.55 -21.84 11.24
CA ILE A 482 36.29 -20.89 12.33
C ILE A 482 37.53 -20.74 13.22
N THR A 483 38.25 -21.84 13.46
CA THR A 483 39.50 -21.87 14.24
C THR A 483 40.61 -22.51 13.41
N PRO A 484 41.37 -21.72 12.64
CA PRO A 484 42.50 -22.22 11.88
C PRO A 484 43.60 -22.79 12.78
N VAL A 485 44.28 -23.84 12.32
CA VAL A 485 45.46 -24.41 12.99
C VAL A 485 46.71 -23.99 12.22
N ASN A 486 47.69 -23.41 12.90
CA ASN A 486 48.93 -22.94 12.29
C ASN A 486 49.60 -24.01 11.43
N GLY A 487 49.97 -23.65 10.20
CA GLY A 487 50.61 -24.56 9.25
C GLY A 487 49.67 -25.58 8.60
N GLN A 488 48.37 -25.58 8.92
CA GLN A 488 47.38 -26.46 8.32
C GLN A 488 46.48 -25.71 7.31
N PRO A 489 45.91 -26.42 6.32
CA PRO A 489 44.89 -25.84 5.44
C PRO A 489 43.73 -25.25 6.26
N CYS A 490 43.28 -24.06 5.87
CA CYS A 490 42.22 -23.32 6.56
C CYS A 490 41.12 -22.79 5.64
N GLU A 491 41.34 -22.80 4.32
CA GLU A 491 40.30 -22.54 3.31
C GLU A 491 40.35 -23.57 2.18
N TRP A 492 39.17 -23.91 1.66
CA TRP A 492 38.98 -24.80 0.52
C TRP A 492 37.94 -24.22 -0.42
N ILE A 493 38.04 -24.55 -1.70
CA ILE A 493 37.04 -24.23 -2.72
C ILE A 493 36.34 -25.49 -3.22
N ALA A 494 35.01 -25.44 -3.33
CA ALA A 494 34.24 -26.53 -3.90
C ALA A 494 34.45 -26.59 -5.43
N THR A 495 34.93 -27.72 -5.95
CA THR A 495 35.16 -27.90 -7.41
C THR A 495 33.95 -28.53 -8.12
N THR A 496 33.00 -29.06 -7.35
CA THR A 496 31.76 -29.69 -7.80
C THR A 496 30.56 -29.09 -7.06
N THR A 497 29.35 -29.26 -7.61
CA THR A 497 28.10 -29.02 -6.88
C THR A 497 27.53 -30.38 -6.43
N ASN A 498 27.26 -30.53 -5.13
CA ASN A 498 26.70 -31.76 -4.56
C ASN A 498 25.96 -31.45 -3.24
N LYS A 499 24.82 -32.12 -3.01
CA LYS A 499 23.98 -31.86 -1.82
C LYS A 499 24.63 -32.30 -0.50
N THR A 500 25.49 -33.31 -0.51
CA THR A 500 26.01 -33.96 0.71
C THR A 500 27.53 -34.08 0.74
N ALA A 501 28.19 -34.25 -0.40
CA ALA A 501 29.63 -34.49 -0.47
C ALA A 501 30.24 -33.85 -1.72
N CYS A 502 30.59 -32.56 -1.63
CA CYS A 502 31.39 -31.89 -2.63
C CYS A 502 32.86 -32.30 -2.56
N THR A 503 33.55 -32.19 -3.70
CA THR A 503 35.00 -32.19 -3.76
C THR A 503 35.52 -30.81 -3.34
N TRP A 504 36.37 -30.79 -2.31
CA TRP A 504 36.94 -29.57 -1.73
C TRP A 504 38.45 -29.54 -1.97
N LEU A 505 38.93 -28.51 -2.68
CA LEU A 505 40.36 -28.29 -2.94
C LEU A 505 40.90 -27.25 -1.97
N ALA A 506 41.95 -27.56 -1.22
CA ALA A 506 42.59 -26.59 -0.33
C ALA A 506 43.16 -25.42 -1.12
N THR A 507 42.85 -24.19 -0.69
CA THR A 507 43.28 -22.95 -1.36
C THR A 507 44.17 -22.08 -0.49
N LYS A 508 44.15 -22.28 0.84
CA LYS A 508 44.92 -21.47 1.78
C LYS A 508 45.33 -22.27 3.02
N THR A 509 46.53 -21.96 3.52
CA THR A 509 47.09 -22.48 4.77
C THR A 509 47.14 -21.34 5.80
N ALA A 510 46.84 -21.64 7.06
CA ALA A 510 46.96 -20.68 8.14
C ALA A 510 48.43 -20.27 8.30
N LYS A 511 48.71 -18.96 8.22
CA LYS A 511 50.03 -18.41 8.50
C LYS A 511 50.30 -18.49 10.01
N SER A 512 51.56 -18.77 10.35
CA SER A 512 52.08 -18.88 11.72
C SER A 512 51.84 -17.62 12.54
#